data_AF-A0A9X1VRB4-F1
#
_entry.id   AF-A0A9X1VRB4-F1
#
_cell.length_a   1.000
_cell.length_b   1.000
_cell.length_c   1.000
_cell.angle_alpha   90.00
_cell.angle_beta   90.00
_cell.angle_gamma   90.00
#
_symmetry.space_group_name_H-M   'P 1'
#
loop_
_entity.id
_entity.type
_entity.pdbx_description
1 polymer ?
#
loop_
_entity_poly.entity_id
_entity_poly.type
_entity_poly.pdbx_seq_one_letter_code
_entity_poly.pdbx_strand_id
1 'polypeptide(L)'
;MKLKFTLLSLSLFLLTTFAFAQKTIEASDIMKDIKSGKSITYKNATIVGVLDFTYMDEAINKLPKKKKRSWWNNNGNSDNEIKKIIDVNISFENCTFKNHVLAYIPDEDSGYTFTASFENTVVFKDCNFERKAMFKYSRFEKKADFSGTSFNDDSTFKYAKFDKESSFENTTFDEISTFKYSVFNKNTSFSKALFKDSAVFKYTKFRNGVSFKNAKFEEDLNIRYMNVSGNFDITNMEVAYDIDSKYTKINGRNFSKTSSN
;
A
#
# COMPACT_ATOMS: atom_id res chain seq x y z
N MET A 1 -26.28 23.21 -64.45
CA MET A 1 -25.66 23.36 -63.11
C MET A 1 -24.47 22.42 -63.02
N LYS A 2 -23.24 22.94 -62.84
CA LYS A 2 -22.03 22.13 -62.59
C LYS A 2 -21.68 22.24 -61.10
N LEU A 3 -21.83 21.16 -60.34
CA LEU A 3 -21.37 21.09 -58.95
C LEU A 3 -19.86 20.78 -58.95
N LYS A 4 -19.04 21.67 -58.39
CA LYS A 4 -17.62 21.41 -58.11
C LYS A 4 -17.52 20.80 -56.71
N PHE A 5 -17.03 19.57 -56.61
CA PHE A 5 -16.67 18.94 -55.33
C PHE A 5 -15.23 19.30 -55.00
N THR A 6 -15.04 20.09 -53.94
CA THR A 6 -13.75 20.32 -53.29
C THR A 6 -13.45 19.16 -52.36
N LEU A 7 -12.45 18.35 -52.70
CA LEU A 7 -11.93 17.28 -51.85
C LEU A 7 -11.04 17.90 -50.76
N LEU A 8 -11.51 17.84 -49.51
CA LEU A 8 -10.72 18.15 -48.32
C LEU A 8 -9.85 16.93 -47.99
N SER A 9 -8.53 17.01 -48.17
CA SER A 9 -7.63 15.94 -47.76
C SER A 9 -7.46 15.94 -46.25
N LEU A 10 -8.11 15.00 -45.56
CA LEU A 10 -7.91 14.78 -44.13
C LEU A 10 -6.58 14.06 -43.91
N SER A 11 -5.56 14.78 -43.44
CA SER A 11 -4.26 14.21 -43.08
C SER A 11 -4.41 13.39 -41.80
N LEU A 12 -4.37 12.07 -41.91
CA LEU A 12 -4.43 11.15 -40.77
C LEU A 12 -3.06 11.13 -40.07
N PHE A 13 -2.93 11.82 -38.94
CA PHE A 13 -1.77 11.67 -38.05
C PHE A 13 -1.87 10.30 -37.35
N LEU A 14 -1.09 9.32 -37.80
CA LEU A 14 -0.86 8.10 -37.05
C LEU A 14 -0.01 8.43 -35.81
N LEU A 15 -0.66 8.52 -34.64
CA LEU A 15 0.00 8.43 -33.34
C LEU A 15 0.51 7.00 -33.17
N THR A 16 1.79 6.76 -33.47
CA THR A 16 2.42 5.47 -33.17
C THR A 16 2.63 5.36 -31.67
N THR A 17 1.73 4.68 -30.98
CA THR A 17 1.96 4.26 -29.60
C THR A 17 3.01 3.15 -29.62
N PHE A 18 4.22 3.47 -29.14
CA PHE A 18 5.23 2.46 -28.88
C PHE A 18 4.78 1.63 -27.67
N ALA A 19 4.14 0.49 -27.93
CA ALA A 19 3.93 -0.53 -26.92
C ALA A 19 5.26 -1.22 -26.62
N PHE A 20 6.03 -0.72 -25.66
CA PHE A 20 7.15 -1.47 -25.11
C PHE A 20 6.59 -2.69 -24.39
N ALA A 21 6.90 -3.90 -24.86
CA ALA A 21 6.60 -5.11 -24.12
C ALA A 21 7.38 -5.09 -22.80
N GLN A 22 6.68 -4.81 -21.70
CA GLN A 22 7.24 -4.76 -20.35
C GLN A 22 7.85 -6.14 -20.03
N LYS A 23 9.09 -6.18 -19.55
CA LYS A 23 9.80 -7.46 -19.28
C LYS A 23 9.03 -8.26 -18.24
N THR A 24 8.61 -9.48 -18.58
CA THR A 24 7.97 -10.39 -17.61
C THR A 24 9.02 -11.02 -16.71
N ILE A 25 8.77 -11.02 -15.39
CA ILE A 25 9.61 -11.63 -14.35
C ILE A 25 8.72 -12.50 -13.47
N GLU A 26 9.16 -13.73 -13.21
CA GLU A 26 8.48 -14.61 -12.28
C GLU A 26 8.77 -14.19 -10.83
N ALA A 27 7.72 -14.05 -10.03
CA ALA A 27 7.83 -13.75 -8.60
C ALA A 27 8.69 -14.81 -7.88
N SER A 28 8.62 -16.07 -8.31
CA SER A 28 9.44 -17.14 -7.73
C SER A 28 10.95 -16.89 -7.86
N ASP A 29 11.41 -16.25 -8.93
CA ASP A 29 12.83 -15.91 -9.11
C ASP A 29 13.24 -14.72 -8.24
N ILE A 30 12.34 -13.75 -8.07
CA ILE A 30 12.52 -12.64 -7.11
C ILE A 30 12.65 -13.20 -5.69
N MET A 31 11.77 -14.13 -5.31
CA MET A 31 11.81 -14.73 -3.98
C MET A 31 13.09 -15.54 -3.76
N LYS A 32 13.62 -16.22 -4.79
CA LYS A 32 14.94 -16.90 -4.69
C LYS A 32 16.08 -15.90 -4.46
N ASP A 33 16.09 -14.78 -5.19
CA ASP A 33 17.09 -13.73 -5.03
C ASP A 33 17.05 -13.16 -3.59
N ILE A 34 15.87 -12.75 -3.11
CA ILE A 34 15.68 -12.24 -1.74
C ILE A 34 16.15 -13.28 -0.71
N LYS A 35 15.77 -14.54 -0.87
CA LYS A 35 16.17 -15.63 0.04
C LYS A 35 17.67 -15.84 0.09
N SER A 36 18.37 -15.61 -1.02
CA SER A 36 19.84 -15.69 -1.11
C SER A 36 20.56 -14.49 -0.49
N GLY A 37 19.83 -13.51 0.06
CA GLY A 37 20.42 -12.28 0.62
C GLY A 37 20.74 -11.23 -0.45
N LYS A 38 20.25 -11.40 -1.68
CA LYS A 38 20.49 -10.47 -2.77
C LYS A 38 19.44 -9.35 -2.73
N SER A 39 19.90 -8.11 -2.64
CA SER A 39 19.05 -6.93 -2.87
C SER A 39 18.57 -6.90 -4.32
N ILE A 40 17.31 -6.53 -4.52
CA ILE A 40 16.66 -6.58 -5.83
C ILE A 40 16.24 -5.19 -6.31
N THR A 41 16.40 -4.95 -7.61
CA THR A 41 15.92 -3.76 -8.31
C THR A 41 15.33 -4.18 -9.64
N TYR A 42 14.05 -3.87 -9.85
CA TYR A 42 13.37 -4.08 -11.13
C TYR A 42 12.75 -2.77 -11.60
N LYS A 43 12.92 -2.47 -12.89
CA LYS A 43 12.32 -1.29 -13.52
C LYS A 43 11.56 -1.71 -14.77
N ASN A 44 10.42 -1.10 -15.04
CA ASN A 44 9.64 -1.35 -16.27
C ASN A 44 9.38 -2.85 -16.48
N ALA A 45 8.94 -3.55 -15.43
CA ALA A 45 8.77 -5.01 -15.44
C ALA A 45 7.36 -5.45 -14.99
N THR A 46 6.81 -6.47 -15.67
CA THR A 46 5.59 -7.16 -15.27
C THR A 46 5.96 -8.34 -14.40
N ILE A 47 5.50 -8.36 -13.16
CA ILE A 47 5.73 -9.43 -12.22
C ILE A 47 4.54 -10.39 -12.25
N VAL A 48 4.80 -11.66 -12.55
CA VAL A 48 3.80 -12.73 -12.63
C VAL A 48 4.03 -13.73 -11.51
N GLY A 49 2.95 -14.27 -10.94
CA GLY A 49 2.99 -15.13 -9.77
C GLY A 49 2.87 -14.35 -8.46
N VAL A 50 2.45 -15.05 -7.40
CA VAL A 50 2.27 -14.44 -6.07
C VAL A 50 3.63 -14.07 -5.49
N LEU A 51 3.79 -12.80 -5.08
CA LEU A 51 4.97 -12.33 -4.36
C LEU A 51 4.70 -12.45 -2.85
N ASP A 52 5.00 -13.62 -2.29
CA ASP A 52 4.80 -13.93 -0.88
C ASP A 52 6.04 -13.66 -0.04
N PHE A 53 6.14 -12.46 0.55
CA PHE A 53 7.19 -12.10 1.50
C PHE A 53 7.12 -12.85 2.83
N THR A 54 6.03 -13.57 3.11
CA THR A 54 5.93 -14.37 4.33
C THR A 54 6.66 -15.71 4.23
N TYR A 55 6.93 -16.17 3.00
CA TYR A 55 7.45 -17.52 2.71
C TYR A 55 6.60 -18.59 3.41
N MET A 56 5.28 -18.42 3.42
CA MET A 56 4.36 -19.29 4.16
C MET A 56 4.53 -20.74 3.74
N ASP A 57 4.56 -21.01 2.44
CA ASP A 57 4.66 -22.38 1.90
C ASP A 57 5.93 -23.11 2.38
N GLU A 58 7.04 -22.38 2.60
CA GLU A 58 8.24 -22.97 3.15
C GLU A 58 8.17 -23.16 4.67
N ALA A 59 7.55 -22.20 5.36
CA ALA A 59 7.46 -22.19 6.81
C ALA A 59 6.47 -23.25 7.32
N ILE A 60 5.28 -23.35 6.71
CA ILE A 60 4.19 -24.24 7.14
C ILE A 60 4.60 -25.71 7.18
N ASN A 61 5.44 -26.14 6.23
CA ASN A 61 5.97 -27.50 6.15
C ASN A 61 6.86 -27.90 7.33
N LYS A 62 7.37 -26.92 8.09
CA LYS A 62 8.24 -27.13 9.25
C LYS A 62 7.51 -27.00 10.58
N LEU A 63 6.23 -26.61 10.56
CA LEU A 63 5.47 -26.32 11.77
C LEU A 63 4.72 -27.56 12.27
N PRO A 64 4.55 -27.70 13.60
CA PRO A 64 3.72 -28.75 14.15
C PRO A 64 2.26 -28.52 13.74
N LYS A 65 1.58 -29.60 13.32
CA LYS A 65 0.15 -29.59 13.03
C LYS A 65 -0.62 -29.22 14.31
N LYS A 66 -1.42 -28.17 14.25
CA LYS A 66 -2.27 -27.72 15.37
C LYS A 66 -3.72 -28.13 15.12
N LYS A 67 -4.47 -28.38 16.20
CA LYS A 67 -5.92 -28.59 16.11
C LYS A 67 -6.57 -27.24 15.77
N LYS A 68 -7.51 -27.23 14.81
CA LYS A 68 -8.34 -26.06 14.48
C LYS A 68 -8.93 -25.48 15.76
N ARG A 69 -8.50 -24.28 16.16
CA ARG A 69 -9.14 -23.53 17.24
C ARG A 69 -10.03 -22.46 16.63
N SER A 70 -11.24 -22.35 17.17
CA SER A 70 -12.22 -21.34 16.79
C SER A 70 -11.66 -19.93 17.05
N TRP A 71 -11.70 -19.08 16.02
CA TRP A 71 -11.13 -17.73 15.94
C TRP A 71 -11.80 -16.68 16.86
N TRP A 72 -12.80 -17.07 17.66
CA TRP A 72 -13.56 -16.17 18.54
C TRP A 72 -12.87 -15.86 19.89
N ASN A 73 -11.62 -16.30 20.11
CA ASN A 73 -10.89 -15.98 21.32
C ASN A 73 -9.88 -14.84 21.09
N ASN A 74 -10.36 -13.63 21.32
CA ASN A 74 -9.66 -12.37 21.09
C ASN A 74 -8.72 -12.03 22.26
N ASN A 75 -7.74 -12.90 22.52
CA ASN A 75 -6.69 -12.64 23.51
C ASN A 75 -5.33 -12.66 22.81
N GLY A 76 -4.70 -11.49 22.70
CA GLY A 76 -3.50 -11.22 21.89
C GLY A 76 -2.21 -11.82 22.44
N ASN A 77 -2.19 -13.12 22.74
CA ASN A 77 -0.98 -13.86 23.10
C ASN A 77 -0.53 -14.70 21.90
N SER A 78 0.53 -14.25 21.21
CA SER A 78 0.93 -14.68 19.87
C SER A 78 1.86 -15.90 19.86
N ASP A 79 1.39 -17.06 20.32
CA ASP A 79 2.15 -18.32 20.18
C ASP A 79 2.12 -18.89 18.74
N ASN A 80 1.37 -18.24 17.84
CA ASN A 80 1.09 -18.72 16.49
C ASN A 80 1.46 -17.71 15.39
N GLU A 81 2.18 -16.63 15.71
CA GLU A 81 2.73 -15.74 14.68
C GLU A 81 4.07 -16.27 14.18
N ILE A 82 4.19 -16.46 12.87
CA ILE A 82 5.44 -16.78 12.19
C ILE A 82 5.90 -15.55 11.44
N LYS A 83 6.92 -14.88 11.98
CA LYS A 83 7.47 -13.65 11.41
C LYS A 83 8.66 -13.96 10.52
N LYS A 84 8.59 -13.57 9.25
CA LYS A 84 9.72 -13.57 8.33
C LYS A 84 10.43 -12.23 8.35
N ILE A 85 11.75 -12.28 8.51
CA ILE A 85 12.61 -11.12 8.32
C ILE A 85 13.08 -11.07 6.86
N ILE A 86 12.90 -9.91 6.23
CA ILE A 86 13.38 -9.57 4.89
C ILE A 86 14.51 -8.55 5.06
N ASP A 87 15.75 -9.04 5.06
CA ASP A 87 16.96 -8.26 5.30
C ASP A 87 17.72 -7.98 3.98
N VAL A 88 17.02 -7.39 3.02
CA VAL A 88 17.60 -6.92 1.74
C VAL A 88 16.88 -5.67 1.26
N ASN A 89 17.53 -4.84 0.43
CA ASN A 89 16.82 -3.75 -0.24
C ASN A 89 15.90 -4.31 -1.33
N ILE A 90 14.71 -3.73 -1.41
CA ILE A 90 13.69 -4.07 -2.41
C ILE A 90 13.36 -2.80 -3.17
N SER A 91 13.54 -2.82 -4.49
CA SER A 91 13.12 -1.73 -5.36
C SER A 91 12.38 -2.21 -6.60
N PHE A 92 11.16 -1.71 -6.76
CA PHE A 92 10.35 -1.82 -7.95
C PHE A 92 9.98 -0.41 -8.41
N GLU A 93 10.31 -0.08 -9.66
CA GLU A 93 10.02 1.22 -10.26
C GLU A 93 9.28 1.01 -11.59
N ASN A 94 8.08 1.56 -11.73
CA ASN A 94 7.25 1.34 -12.92
C ASN A 94 7.01 -0.16 -13.22
N CYS A 95 6.61 -0.91 -12.19
CA CYS A 95 6.35 -2.35 -12.27
C CYS A 95 4.86 -2.67 -12.11
N THR A 96 4.40 -3.68 -12.84
CA THR A 96 3.01 -4.17 -12.75
C THR A 96 2.99 -5.54 -12.10
N PHE A 97 2.26 -5.73 -11.01
CA PHE A 97 2.08 -7.02 -10.34
C PHE A 97 0.74 -7.63 -10.74
N LYS A 98 0.78 -8.77 -11.45
CA LYS A 98 -0.41 -9.46 -11.98
C LYS A 98 -1.16 -10.30 -10.94
N ASN A 99 -0.49 -10.63 -9.83
CA ASN A 99 -1.01 -11.47 -8.77
C ASN A 99 -0.79 -10.80 -7.40
N HIS A 100 -1.21 -11.47 -6.33
CA HIS A 100 -1.13 -10.92 -4.98
C HIS A 100 0.30 -10.61 -4.53
N VAL A 101 0.45 -9.55 -3.76
CA VAL A 101 1.67 -9.20 -3.03
C VAL A 101 1.39 -9.28 -1.54
N LEU A 102 1.99 -10.26 -0.88
CA LEU A 102 1.61 -10.69 0.46
C LEU A 102 2.77 -10.54 1.44
N ALA A 103 2.56 -9.76 2.49
CA ALA A 103 3.40 -9.70 3.69
C ALA A 103 2.60 -10.10 4.95
N TYR A 104 1.39 -10.64 4.74
CA TYR A 104 0.48 -11.10 5.77
C TYR A 104 -0.41 -12.22 5.20
N ILE A 105 -0.41 -13.39 5.85
CA ILE A 105 -1.31 -14.49 5.52
C ILE A 105 -1.83 -15.11 6.83
N PRO A 106 -3.14 -15.00 7.14
CA PRO A 106 -3.76 -15.78 8.20
C PRO A 106 -4.16 -17.14 7.62
N ASP A 107 -3.45 -18.19 7.99
CA ASP A 107 -3.79 -19.54 7.54
C ASP A 107 -4.72 -20.22 8.57
N GLU A 108 -6.00 -20.26 8.24
CA GLU A 108 -7.04 -20.79 9.13
C GLU A 108 -6.88 -22.30 9.37
N ASP A 109 -6.35 -23.04 8.39
CA ASP A 109 -6.21 -24.49 8.47
C ASP A 109 -5.12 -24.90 9.46
N SER A 110 -3.96 -24.24 9.43
CA SER A 110 -2.90 -24.48 10.40
C SER A 110 -3.08 -23.70 11.70
N GLY A 111 -3.90 -22.64 11.70
CA GLY A 111 -4.11 -21.75 12.84
C GLY A 111 -2.91 -20.82 13.12
N TYR A 112 -2.00 -20.69 12.16
CA TYR A 112 -0.87 -19.76 12.21
C TYR A 112 -1.17 -18.48 11.42
N THR A 113 -0.50 -17.41 11.80
CA THR A 113 -0.48 -16.17 11.03
C THR A 113 0.96 -15.90 10.61
N PHE A 114 1.17 -15.72 9.31
CA PHE A 114 2.48 -15.44 8.74
C PHE A 114 2.58 -13.94 8.44
N THR A 115 3.67 -13.32 8.86
CA THR A 115 3.91 -11.88 8.68
C THR A 115 5.32 -11.64 8.14
N ALA A 116 5.53 -10.53 7.44
CA ALA A 116 6.86 -10.12 7.00
C ALA A 116 7.28 -8.75 7.58
N SER A 117 8.53 -8.66 8.02
CA SER A 117 9.19 -7.45 8.51
C SER A 117 10.38 -7.13 7.62
N PHE A 118 10.48 -5.88 7.17
CA PHE A 118 11.50 -5.40 6.23
C PHE A 118 12.54 -4.57 6.99
N GLU A 119 13.78 -5.06 7.05
CA GLU A 119 14.86 -4.42 7.81
C GLU A 119 15.63 -3.36 7.01
N ASN A 120 15.44 -3.35 5.69
CA ASN A 120 16.08 -2.43 4.74
C ASN A 120 15.04 -1.61 3.96
N THR A 121 15.52 -0.83 2.99
CA THR A 121 14.68 0.08 2.19
C THR A 121 13.73 -0.72 1.30
N VAL A 122 12.47 -0.29 1.25
CA VAL A 122 11.43 -0.87 0.38
C VAL A 122 10.86 0.22 -0.53
N VAL A 123 10.95 0.02 -1.84
CA VAL A 123 10.43 0.93 -2.87
C VAL A 123 9.49 0.16 -3.79
N PHE A 124 8.26 0.66 -3.90
CA PHE A 124 7.27 0.36 -4.92
C PHE A 124 6.83 1.69 -5.51
N LYS A 125 7.64 2.24 -6.40
CA LYS A 125 7.41 3.55 -7.01
C LYS A 125 6.78 3.41 -8.38
N ASP A 126 5.76 4.21 -8.67
CA ASP A 126 5.04 4.20 -9.95
C ASP A 126 4.53 2.79 -10.33
N CYS A 127 4.22 1.95 -9.33
CA CYS A 127 3.84 0.55 -9.56
C CYS A 127 2.33 0.39 -9.72
N ASN A 128 1.90 -0.74 -10.28
CA ASN A 128 0.49 -1.10 -10.41
C ASN A 128 0.25 -2.48 -9.79
N PHE A 129 -0.48 -2.54 -8.67
CA PHE A 129 -0.91 -3.80 -8.06
C PHE A 129 -2.33 -4.14 -8.56
N GLU A 130 -2.43 -5.10 -9.49
CA GLU A 130 -3.73 -5.48 -10.09
C GLU A 130 -4.58 -6.38 -9.18
N ARG A 131 -3.99 -6.86 -8.10
CA ARG A 131 -4.59 -7.76 -7.11
C ARG A 131 -4.16 -7.34 -5.71
N LYS A 132 -4.76 -7.98 -4.71
CA LYS A 132 -4.51 -7.71 -3.28
C LYS A 132 -3.05 -7.43 -2.92
N ALA A 133 -2.83 -6.35 -2.16
CA ALA A 133 -1.54 -5.97 -1.59
C ALA A 133 -1.63 -5.88 -0.06
N MET A 134 -1.12 -6.91 0.64
CA MET A 134 -1.39 -7.15 2.06
C MET A 134 -0.14 -6.90 2.92
N PHE A 135 -0.04 -5.71 3.53
CA PHE A 135 1.05 -5.30 4.43
C PHE A 135 0.62 -5.19 5.90
N LYS A 136 -0.39 -5.96 6.30
CA LYS A 136 -0.87 -5.99 7.69
C LYS A 136 0.22 -6.54 8.62
N TYR A 137 0.40 -5.93 9.79
CA TYR A 137 1.47 -6.22 10.75
C TYR A 137 2.92 -6.04 10.23
N SER A 138 3.12 -5.55 9.00
CA SER A 138 4.47 -5.32 8.48
C SER A 138 5.17 -4.20 9.23
N ARG A 139 6.46 -4.40 9.52
CA ARG A 139 7.35 -3.34 9.99
C ARG A 139 8.30 -2.98 8.87
N PHE A 140 8.40 -1.69 8.57
CA PHE A 140 9.37 -1.10 7.66
C PHE A 140 10.39 -0.35 8.50
N GLU A 141 11.57 -0.94 8.67
CA GLU A 141 12.60 -0.39 9.56
C GLU A 141 13.34 0.81 8.94
N LYS A 142 13.54 0.81 7.62
CA LYS A 142 14.12 1.93 6.88
C LYS A 142 13.03 2.65 6.07
N LYS A 143 13.46 3.46 5.09
CA LYS A 143 12.55 4.22 4.22
C LYS A 143 11.62 3.25 3.47
N ALA A 144 10.33 3.62 3.39
CA ALA A 144 9.34 2.92 2.58
C ALA A 144 8.70 3.89 1.58
N ASP A 145 8.77 3.61 0.29
CA ASP A 145 8.29 4.51 -0.76
C ASP A 145 7.28 3.81 -1.66
N PHE A 146 6.02 4.24 -1.57
CA PHE A 146 4.89 3.76 -2.38
C PHE A 146 4.38 4.86 -3.34
N SER A 147 5.18 5.89 -3.60
CA SER A 147 4.74 7.04 -4.40
C SER A 147 4.40 6.67 -5.84
N GLY A 148 3.36 7.29 -6.40
CA GLY A 148 2.90 7.08 -7.78
C GLY A 148 2.22 5.73 -8.03
N THR A 149 2.05 4.90 -7.00
CA THR A 149 1.54 3.54 -7.14
C THR A 149 0.02 3.48 -7.14
N SER A 150 -0.55 2.54 -7.90
CA SER A 150 -1.98 2.20 -7.90
C SER A 150 -2.23 0.84 -7.22
N PHE A 151 -3.17 0.81 -6.29
CA PHE A 151 -3.72 -0.39 -5.66
C PHE A 151 -5.13 -0.62 -6.19
N ASN A 152 -5.30 -1.57 -7.11
CA ASN A 152 -6.53 -1.74 -7.89
C ASN A 152 -7.50 -2.78 -7.29
N ASP A 153 -7.19 -3.26 -6.08
CA ASP A 153 -7.90 -4.30 -5.34
C ASP A 153 -7.66 -4.03 -3.84
N ASP A 154 -8.23 -4.85 -2.95
CA ASP A 154 -8.06 -4.72 -1.49
C ASP A 154 -6.59 -4.47 -1.12
N SER A 155 -6.35 -3.41 -0.34
CA SER A 155 -5.03 -3.09 0.20
C SER A 155 -5.10 -2.80 1.69
N THR A 156 -4.11 -3.27 2.45
CA THR A 156 -4.09 -3.04 3.90
C THR A 156 -2.70 -2.82 4.45
N PHE A 157 -2.60 -1.79 5.29
CA PHE A 157 -1.46 -1.47 6.14
C PHE A 157 -1.88 -1.48 7.62
N LYS A 158 -2.91 -2.26 7.95
CA LYS A 158 -3.43 -2.37 9.31
C LYS A 158 -2.34 -2.88 10.26
N TYR A 159 -2.15 -2.22 11.40
CA TYR A 159 -1.05 -2.49 12.34
C TYR A 159 0.37 -2.34 11.75
N ALA A 160 0.53 -1.79 10.55
CA ALA A 160 1.87 -1.59 9.99
C ALA A 160 2.64 -0.53 10.77
N LYS A 161 3.96 -0.68 10.85
CA LYS A 161 4.85 0.25 11.55
C LYS A 161 5.94 0.75 10.61
N PHE A 162 6.03 2.06 10.44
CA PHE A 162 7.05 2.73 9.65
C PHE A 162 8.00 3.46 10.59
N ASP A 163 9.24 2.97 10.69
CA ASP A 163 10.23 3.50 11.65
C ASP A 163 10.99 4.72 11.12
N LYS A 164 11.04 4.87 9.80
CA LYS A 164 11.63 6.01 9.08
C LYS A 164 10.60 6.66 8.18
N GLU A 165 11.06 7.60 7.35
CA GLU A 165 10.24 8.36 6.41
C GLU A 165 9.49 7.40 5.47
N SER A 166 8.23 7.70 5.21
CA SER A 166 7.41 6.96 4.25
C SER A 166 6.62 7.85 3.31
N SER A 167 6.38 7.40 2.08
CA SER A 167 5.64 8.16 1.08
C SER A 167 4.56 7.31 0.41
N PHE A 168 3.38 7.91 0.28
CA PHE A 168 2.23 7.48 -0.52
C PHE A 168 1.78 8.66 -1.41
N GLU A 169 2.74 9.48 -1.83
CA GLU A 169 2.46 10.66 -2.66
C GLU A 169 1.99 10.22 -4.05
N ASN A 170 0.93 10.85 -4.58
CA ASN A 170 0.34 10.49 -5.88
C ASN A 170 -0.11 9.01 -5.98
N THR A 171 -0.38 8.36 -4.85
CA THR A 171 -0.87 6.97 -4.83
C THR A 171 -2.38 6.94 -5.07
N THR A 172 -2.86 5.96 -5.83
CA THR A 172 -4.30 5.70 -6.02
C THR A 172 -4.71 4.41 -5.32
N PHE A 173 -5.82 4.45 -4.58
CA PHE A 173 -6.47 3.30 -3.97
C PHE A 173 -7.88 3.17 -4.57
N ASP A 174 -8.11 2.13 -5.37
CA ASP A 174 -9.39 1.94 -6.07
C ASP A 174 -10.47 1.32 -5.17
N GLU A 175 -10.06 0.40 -4.29
CA GLU A 175 -10.94 -0.27 -3.31
C GLU A 175 -10.70 0.27 -1.90
N ILE A 176 -11.50 -0.22 -0.93
CA ILE A 176 -11.34 0.11 0.49
C ILE A 176 -9.90 -0.09 0.93
N SER A 177 -9.30 0.98 1.47
CA SER A 177 -7.92 0.95 1.98
C SER A 177 -7.88 1.27 3.47
N THR A 178 -7.10 0.50 4.22
CA THR A 178 -7.04 0.66 5.68
C THR A 178 -5.62 0.74 6.24
N PHE A 179 -5.40 1.80 7.00
CA PHE A 179 -4.21 2.08 7.82
C PHE A 179 -4.52 1.94 9.31
N LYS A 180 -5.62 1.24 9.67
CA LYS A 180 -6.10 1.16 11.04
C LYS A 180 -5.01 0.64 11.99
N TYR A 181 -4.82 1.31 13.12
CA TYR A 181 -3.75 1.01 14.11
C TYR A 181 -2.30 1.10 13.58
N SER A 182 -2.06 1.66 12.40
CA SER A 182 -0.69 1.85 11.92
C SER A 182 0.04 2.95 12.72
N VAL A 183 1.37 2.88 12.72
CA VAL A 183 2.23 3.86 13.39
C VAL A 183 3.32 4.34 12.43
N PHE A 184 3.36 5.66 12.24
CA PHE A 184 4.38 6.35 11.46
C PHE A 184 5.27 7.16 12.41
N ASN A 185 6.53 6.75 12.55
CA ASN A 185 7.47 7.36 13.49
C ASN A 185 8.15 8.62 12.95
N LYS A 186 8.16 8.81 11.63
CA LYS A 186 8.70 9.97 10.93
C LYS A 186 7.63 10.58 10.01
N ASN A 187 7.97 11.69 9.36
CA ASN A 187 7.06 12.38 8.45
C ASN A 187 6.58 11.40 7.38
N THR A 188 5.27 11.44 7.11
CA THR A 188 4.63 10.66 6.05
C THR A 188 3.85 11.56 5.11
N SER A 189 3.92 11.30 3.81
CA SER A 189 3.15 12.05 2.81
C SER A 189 2.10 11.16 2.16
N PHE A 190 0.85 11.61 2.17
CA PHE A 190 -0.26 11.17 1.32
C PHE A 190 -0.65 12.30 0.36
N SER A 191 0.28 13.23 0.07
CA SER A 191 -0.05 14.39 -0.77
C SER A 191 -0.46 13.92 -2.15
N LYS A 192 -1.53 14.49 -2.71
CA LYS A 192 -2.11 14.10 -4.00
C LYS A 192 -2.54 12.63 -4.10
N ALA A 193 -2.69 11.93 -2.97
CA ALA A 193 -3.25 10.58 -2.97
C ALA A 193 -4.75 10.65 -3.33
N LEU A 194 -5.21 9.66 -4.10
CA LEU A 194 -6.60 9.48 -4.48
C LEU A 194 -7.14 8.21 -3.83
N PHE A 195 -8.19 8.35 -3.02
CA PHE A 195 -8.94 7.23 -2.45
C PHE A 195 -10.30 7.21 -3.11
N LYS A 196 -10.55 6.24 -4.00
CA LYS A 196 -11.81 6.13 -4.75
C LYS A 196 -12.93 5.48 -3.95
N ASP A 197 -12.57 4.71 -2.92
CA ASP A 197 -13.48 4.15 -1.92
C ASP A 197 -13.04 4.61 -0.51
N SER A 198 -13.75 4.13 0.51
CA SER A 198 -13.61 4.49 1.91
C SER A 198 -12.18 4.32 2.40
N ALA A 199 -11.64 5.37 3.02
CA ALA A 199 -10.30 5.38 3.59
C ALA A 199 -10.34 5.35 5.11
N VAL A 200 -9.63 4.40 5.73
CA VAL A 200 -9.70 4.17 7.18
C VAL A 200 -8.34 4.36 7.86
N PHE A 201 -8.20 5.47 8.58
CA PHE A 201 -7.04 5.83 9.44
C PHE A 201 -7.37 5.75 10.94
N LYS A 202 -8.38 4.95 11.29
CA LYS A 202 -8.84 4.79 12.68
C LYS A 202 -7.71 4.26 13.58
N TYR A 203 -7.47 4.92 14.72
CA TYR A 203 -6.36 4.66 15.65
C TYR A 203 -4.94 4.79 15.06
N THR A 204 -4.77 5.38 13.88
CA THR A 204 -3.44 5.63 13.30
C THR A 204 -2.69 6.67 14.12
N LYS A 205 -1.38 6.48 14.28
CA LYS A 205 -0.50 7.42 14.99
C LYS A 205 0.57 7.97 14.04
N PHE A 206 0.50 9.26 13.77
CA PHE A 206 1.55 10.01 13.07
C PHE A 206 2.39 10.76 14.11
N ARG A 207 3.56 10.24 14.45
CA ARG A 207 4.38 10.79 15.55
C ARG A 207 5.22 12.00 15.17
N ASN A 208 5.48 12.20 13.88
CA ASN A 208 6.24 13.34 13.37
C ASN A 208 5.57 13.97 12.14
N GLY A 209 4.25 14.10 12.17
CA GLY A 209 3.48 14.79 11.17
C GLY A 209 3.10 13.96 9.95
N VAL A 210 2.09 14.47 9.25
CA VAL A 210 1.54 13.89 8.03
C VAL A 210 1.03 14.99 7.09
N SER A 211 1.18 14.78 5.79
CA SER A 211 0.57 15.63 4.76
C SER A 211 -0.50 14.85 4.01
N PHE A 212 -1.71 15.40 3.97
CA PHE A 212 -2.80 15.05 3.05
C PHE A 212 -3.06 16.19 2.05
N LYS A 213 -2.03 17.00 1.77
CA LYS A 213 -2.14 18.13 0.84
C LYS A 213 -2.60 17.67 -0.54
N ASN A 214 -3.67 18.28 -1.07
CA ASN A 214 -4.33 17.89 -2.32
C ASN A 214 -4.78 16.42 -2.38
N ALA A 215 -4.90 15.72 -1.24
CA ALA A 215 -5.46 14.39 -1.23
C ALA A 215 -6.98 14.46 -1.47
N LYS A 216 -7.51 13.52 -2.24
CA LYS A 216 -8.93 13.41 -2.54
C LYS A 216 -9.48 12.09 -2.03
N PHE A 217 -10.55 12.17 -1.26
CA PHE A 217 -11.34 11.04 -0.79
C PHE A 217 -12.71 11.10 -1.48
N GLU A 218 -12.97 10.17 -2.39
CA GLU A 218 -14.21 10.13 -3.17
C GLU A 218 -15.37 9.50 -2.39
N GLU A 219 -15.09 8.83 -1.26
CA GLU A 219 -16.06 8.26 -0.32
C GLU A 219 -15.74 8.72 1.13
N ASP A 220 -16.25 7.99 2.13
CA ASP A 220 -16.07 8.32 3.55
C ASP A 220 -14.60 8.25 4.02
N LEU A 221 -14.23 9.20 4.89
CA LEU A 221 -12.95 9.25 5.58
C LEU A 221 -13.13 8.95 7.08
N ASN A 222 -12.63 7.80 7.54
CA ASN A 222 -12.66 7.43 8.96
C ASN A 222 -11.32 7.69 9.65
N ILE A 223 -11.24 8.80 10.40
CA ILE A 223 -10.05 9.21 11.16
C ILE A 223 -10.26 9.09 12.69
N ARG A 224 -11.26 8.34 13.15
CA ARG A 224 -11.56 8.18 14.58
C ARG A 224 -10.33 7.78 15.38
N TYR A 225 -10.10 8.44 16.52
CA TYR A 225 -8.94 8.19 17.38
C TYR A 225 -7.58 8.31 16.68
N MET A 226 -7.51 8.87 15.47
CA MET A 226 -6.25 9.19 14.83
C MET A 226 -5.54 10.26 15.68
N ASN A 227 -4.23 10.10 15.84
CA ASN A 227 -3.39 11.05 16.57
C ASN A 227 -2.27 11.53 15.67
N VAL A 228 -2.14 12.85 15.53
CA VAL A 228 -1.03 13.51 14.83
C VAL A 228 -0.25 14.35 15.83
N SER A 229 1.06 14.17 15.87
CA SER A 229 2.03 15.04 16.53
C SER A 229 2.94 15.63 15.46
N GLY A 230 3.22 16.93 15.51
CA GLY A 230 4.00 17.64 14.49
C GLY A 230 3.13 18.27 13.39
N ASN A 231 3.71 18.45 12.21
CA ASN A 231 3.03 19.11 11.08
C ASN A 231 1.80 18.30 10.62
N PHE A 232 0.68 18.99 10.36
CA PHE A 232 -0.54 18.38 9.84
C PHE A 232 -1.04 19.24 8.68
N ASP A 233 -0.66 18.88 7.46
CA ASP A 233 -1.00 19.63 6.25
C ASP A 233 -2.20 18.98 5.57
N ILE A 234 -3.33 19.68 5.54
CA ILE A 234 -4.57 19.26 4.85
C ILE A 234 -4.98 20.29 3.79
N THR A 235 -4.03 21.09 3.30
CA THR A 235 -4.29 22.12 2.28
C THR A 235 -4.92 21.48 1.04
N ASN A 236 -6.08 21.98 0.61
CA ASN A 236 -6.88 21.43 -0.50
C ASN A 236 -7.26 19.95 -0.35
N MET A 237 -7.37 19.45 0.88
CA MET A 237 -7.87 18.09 1.12
C MET A 237 -9.39 18.03 0.93
N GLU A 238 -9.82 17.25 -0.05
CA GLU A 238 -11.23 17.06 -0.40
C GLU A 238 -11.75 15.73 0.12
N VAL A 239 -12.95 15.75 0.71
CA VAL A 239 -13.69 14.54 1.09
C VAL A 239 -15.10 14.72 0.56
N ALA A 240 -15.57 13.81 -0.28
CA ALA A 240 -16.84 13.95 -1.00
C ALA A 240 -18.07 13.69 -0.09
N TYR A 241 -17.93 12.78 0.87
CA TYR A 241 -18.99 12.40 1.82
C TYR A 241 -18.58 12.79 3.26
N ASP A 242 -18.55 11.84 4.19
CA ASP A 242 -18.40 12.14 5.62
C ASP A 242 -16.96 11.97 6.14
N ILE A 243 -16.65 12.75 7.19
CA ILE A 243 -15.43 12.59 7.99
C ILE A 243 -15.80 12.16 9.41
N ASP A 244 -15.65 10.88 9.72
CA ASP A 244 -15.78 10.41 11.11
C ASP A 244 -14.49 10.70 11.88
N SER A 245 -14.49 11.83 12.59
CA SER A 245 -13.35 12.37 13.34
C SER A 245 -13.47 12.23 14.86
N LYS A 246 -14.32 11.32 15.34
CA LYS A 246 -14.55 11.18 16.78
C LYS A 246 -13.23 10.83 17.51
N TYR A 247 -12.88 11.66 18.48
CA TYR A 247 -11.66 11.56 19.30
C TYR A 247 -10.34 11.68 18.52
N THR A 248 -10.38 12.20 17.29
CA THR A 248 -9.17 12.55 16.55
C THR A 248 -8.46 13.70 17.24
N LYS A 249 -7.13 13.57 17.40
CA LYS A 249 -6.28 14.56 18.05
C LYS A 249 -5.17 15.04 17.12
N ILE A 250 -5.06 16.36 16.94
CA ILE A 250 -3.96 17.01 16.24
C ILE A 250 -3.20 17.86 17.26
N ASN A 251 -1.95 17.53 17.54
CA ASN A 251 -1.11 18.19 18.55
C ASN A 251 -1.83 18.34 19.91
N GLY A 252 -2.53 17.28 20.34
CA GLY A 252 -3.28 17.24 21.60
C GLY A 252 -4.68 17.88 21.56
N ARG A 253 -5.02 18.64 20.52
CA ARG A 253 -6.32 19.30 20.36
C ARG A 253 -7.30 18.44 19.56
N ASN A 254 -8.60 18.57 19.80
CA ASN A 254 -9.60 17.90 18.97
C ASN A 254 -9.49 18.39 17.53
N PHE A 255 -9.60 17.47 16.57
CA PHE A 255 -9.72 17.85 15.16
C PHE A 255 -11.01 18.63 14.94
N SER A 256 -10.91 19.72 14.18
CA SER A 256 -12.04 20.48 13.65
C SER A 256 -11.66 20.91 12.25
N LYS A 257 -12.42 20.49 11.24
CA LYS A 257 -12.27 20.96 9.87
C LYS A 257 -13.02 22.28 9.72
N THR A 258 -12.58 23.33 10.40
CA THR A 258 -13.09 24.68 10.11
C THR A 258 -12.39 25.18 8.86
N SER A 259 -13.19 25.51 7.84
CA SER A 259 -12.82 25.97 6.51
C SER A 259 -11.62 26.92 6.53
N SER A 260 -10.46 26.44 6.10
CA SER A 260 -9.38 27.29 5.63
C SER A 260 -9.78 27.80 4.25
N ASN A 261 -10.36 29.01 4.22
CA ASN A 261 -10.56 29.81 3.01
C ASN A 261 -9.22 30.12 2.32
#